data_AF-A0A2V8JLL9-F1
#
_entry.id   AF-A0A2V8JLL9-F1
#
_cell.length_a   1.000
_cell.length_b   1.000
_cell.length_c   1.000
_cell.angle_alpha   90.00
_cell.angle_beta   90.00
_cell.angle_gamma   90.00
#
_symmetry.space_group_name_H-M   'P 1'
#
loop_
_entity.id
_entity.type
_entity.pdbx_description
1 polymer ?
#
loop_
_entity_poly.entity_id
_entity_poly.type
_entity_poly.pdbx_seq_one_letter_code
_entity_poly.pdbx_strand_id
1 'polypeptide(L)' 'QVAWRGGDVPECGYCQPGQIMAAAALLAKNPNPTDADIIREITNLCRCGTYTRIREAIHRAAQLRVKG' A
#
# COMPACT_ATOMS: atom_id res chain seq x y z
N GLN A 1 -4.98 3.35 -6.63
CA GLN A 1 -4.52 2.38 -7.66
C GLN A 1 -3.37 2.89 -8.55
N VAL A 2 -3.20 4.21 -8.77
CA VAL A 2 -2.08 4.74 -9.57
C VAL A 2 -0.70 4.28 -9.03
N ALA A 3 -0.48 4.39 -7.72
CA ALA A 3 0.77 3.95 -7.10
C ALA A 3 1.05 2.43 -7.25
N TRP A 4 0.00 1.59 -7.21
CA TRP A 4 0.14 0.14 -7.41
C TRP A 4 0.58 -0.22 -8.83
N ARG A 5 0.04 0.48 -9.83
CA ARG A 5 0.43 0.30 -11.23
C ARG A 5 1.83 0.84 -11.50
N GLY A 6 2.18 1.99 -10.93
CA GLY A 6 3.51 2.59 -11.13
C GLY A 6 4.66 1.83 -10.47
N GLY A 7 4.37 0.93 -9.52
CA GLY A 7 5.37 0.13 -8.81
C GLY A 7 5.35 -1.35 -9.16
N ASP A 8 4.59 -1.78 -10.19
CA ASP A 8 4.44 -3.19 -10.58
C ASP A 8 4.30 -4.13 -9.36
N VAL A 9 3.40 -3.73 -8.46
CA VAL A 9 3.20 -4.39 -7.16
C VAL A 9 2.61 -5.79 -7.30
N PRO A 10 1.60 -6.04 -8.15
CA PRO A 10 1.02 -7.37 -8.30
C PRO A 10 1.97 -8.36 -8.96
N GLU A 11 2.11 -9.53 -8.35
CA GLU A 11 2.49 -10.77 -9.06
C GLU A 11 1.22 -11.54 -9.43
N CYS A 12 0.76 -12.48 -8.59
CA CYS A 12 -0.46 -13.23 -8.85
C CYS A 12 -1.77 -12.42 -8.70
N GLY A 13 -1.68 -11.20 -8.16
CA GLY A 13 -2.82 -10.30 -8.00
C GLY A 13 -3.80 -10.62 -6.86
N TYR A 14 -3.81 -11.84 -6.32
CA TYR A 14 -4.85 -12.31 -5.40
C TYR A 14 -5.04 -11.44 -4.14
N CYS A 15 -3.95 -11.09 -3.46
CA CYS A 15 -4.03 -10.29 -2.24
C CYS A 15 -4.22 -8.78 -2.49
N GLN A 16 -4.02 -8.31 -3.73
CA GLN A 16 -3.86 -6.90 -4.04
C GLN A 16 -5.12 -6.05 -3.77
N PRO A 17 -6.35 -6.52 -4.04
CA PRO A 17 -7.55 -5.77 -3.67
C PRO A 17 -7.62 -5.50 -2.16
N GLY A 18 -7.34 -6.51 -1.33
CA GLY A 18 -7.31 -6.36 0.13
C GLY A 18 -6.23 -5.38 0.59
N GLN A 19 -5.03 -5.48 0.01
CA GLN A 19 -3.92 -4.57 0.28
C GLN A 19 -4.29 -3.11 -0.06
N ILE A 20 -4.92 -2.88 -1.21
CA ILE A 20 -5.33 -1.54 -1.66
C ILE A 20 -6.39 -0.95 -0.72
N MET A 21 -7.36 -1.74 -0.29
CA MET A 21 -8.42 -1.27 0.62
C MET A 21 -7.88 -0.96 2.01
N ALA A 22 -7.01 -1.81 2.55
CA ALA A 22 -6.33 -1.56 3.83
C ALA A 22 -5.45 -0.31 3.77
N ALA A 23 -4.67 -0.14 2.69
CA ALA A 23 -3.88 1.06 2.45
C ALA A 23 -4.73 2.33 2.34
N ALA A 24 -5.87 2.27 1.64
CA ALA A 24 -6.79 3.40 1.55
C ALA A 24 -7.36 3.79 2.91
N ALA A 25 -7.74 2.82 3.74
CA ALA A 25 -8.22 3.05 5.10
C ALA A 25 -7.13 3.64 6.00
N LEU A 26 -5.90 3.13 5.93
CA LEU A 26 -4.74 3.68 6.63
C LEU A 26 -4.52 5.15 6.24
N LEU A 27 -4.42 5.44 4.95
CA LEU A 27 -4.13 6.79 4.44
C LEU A 27 -5.26 7.79 4.70
N ALA A 28 -6.49 7.33 4.90
CA ALA A 28 -7.59 8.17 5.35
C ALA A 28 -7.41 8.64 6.81
N LYS A 29 -6.83 7.81 7.68
CA LYS A 29 -6.58 8.12 9.10
C LYS A 29 -5.24 8.82 9.32
N ASN A 30 -4.20 8.36 8.62
CA ASN A 30 -2.83 8.86 8.71
C ASN A 30 -2.31 9.17 7.30
N PRO A 31 -2.37 10.45 6.86
CA PRO A 31 -1.94 10.84 5.52
C PRO A 31 -0.44 10.68 5.24
N ASN A 32 0.40 10.56 6.28
CA ASN A 32 1.84 10.42 6.15
C ASN A 32 2.36 9.30 7.09
N PRO A 33 2.00 8.03 6.81
CA PRO A 33 2.33 6.92 7.69
C PRO A 33 3.83 6.59 7.65
N THR A 34 4.37 6.17 8.79
CA THR A 34 5.72 5.60 8.84
C THR A 34 5.71 4.13 8.41
N ASP A 35 6.89 3.56 8.13
CA ASP A 35 7.03 2.11 7.89
C ASP A 35 6.45 1.27 9.03
N ALA A 36 6.66 1.70 10.28
CA ALA A 36 6.14 1.02 11.46
C ALA A 36 4.62 1.05 11.51
N ASP A 37 3.98 2.14 11.06
CA ASP A 37 2.52 2.23 10.97
C ASP A 37 1.98 1.31 9.88
N ILE A 38 2.65 1.26 8.72
CA ILE A 38 2.27 0.37 7.61
C ILE A 38 2.35 -1.09 8.04
N ILE A 39 3.44 -1.50 8.69
CA ILE A 39 3.62 -2.89 9.16
C ILE A 39 2.56 -3.27 10.20
N ARG A 40 2.19 -2.33 11.08
CA ARG A 40 1.20 -2.56 12.13
C ARG A 40 -0.21 -2.71 11.59
N GLU A 41 -0.57 -1.89 10.60
CA GLU A 41 -1.96 -1.76 10.11
C GLU A 41 -2.24 -2.69 8.93
N ILE A 42 -1.25 -2.95 8.08
CA ILE A 42 -1.40 -3.79 6.89
C ILE A 42 -1.04 -5.24 7.22
N THR A 43 -2.00 -5.95 7.80
CA THR A 43 -1.86 -7.36 8.22
C THR A 43 -2.22 -8.37 7.14
N ASN A 44 -2.57 -7.91 5.94
CA ASN A 44 -2.94 -8.75 4.81
C ASN A 44 -1.74 -9.61 4.35
N LEU A 45 -1.96 -10.92 4.21
CA LEU A 45 -0.94 -11.84 3.75
C LEU A 45 -0.72 -11.74 2.23
N CYS A 46 0.55 -11.79 1.83
CA CYS A 46 0.98 -11.91 0.45
C CYS A 46 1.85 -13.16 0.30
N ARG A 47 1.37 -14.16 -0.46
CA ARG A 47 2.14 -15.39 -0.70
C ARG A 47 3.25 -15.23 -1.73
N CYS A 48 3.12 -14.23 -2.61
CA CYS A 48 4.13 -13.84 -3.58
C CYS A 48 5.33 -13.12 -2.93
N GLY A 49 5.19 -12.60 -1.70
CA GLY A 49 6.28 -11.92 -1.01
C GLY A 49 6.53 -10.46 -1.45
N THR A 50 5.58 -9.82 -2.13
CA THR A 50 5.71 -8.44 -2.65
C THR A 50 5.58 -7.33 -1.59
N TYR A 51 5.84 -7.62 -0.30
CA TYR A 51 5.59 -6.69 0.81
C TYR A 51 6.36 -5.36 0.68
N THR A 52 7.62 -5.42 0.23
CA THR A 52 8.43 -4.21 0.01
C THR A 52 7.79 -3.28 -1.04
N ARG A 53 7.32 -3.84 -2.16
CA ARG A 53 6.64 -3.07 -3.22
C ARG A 53 5.30 -2.51 -2.74
N ILE A 54 4.55 -3.27 -1.93
CA ILE A 54 3.31 -2.79 -1.30
C ILE A 54 3.59 -1.57 -0.42
N ARG A 55 4.61 -1.65 0.45
CA ARG A 55 5.01 -0.55 1.34
C ARG A 55 5.43 0.71 0.56
N GLU A 56 6.26 0.55 -0.47
CA GLU A 56 6.67 1.64 -1.36
C GLU A 56 5.46 2.28 -2.08
N ALA A 57 4.51 1.46 -2.54
CA ALA A 57 3.29 1.95 -3.17
C ALA A 57 2.38 2.71 -2.20
N ILE A 58 2.35 2.36 -0.91
CA ILE A 58 1.62 3.12 0.12
C ILE A 58 2.24 4.49 0.32
N HIS A 59 3.57 4.57 0.47
CA HIS A 59 4.29 5.85 0.55
C HIS A 59 4.05 6.71 -0.68
N ARG A 60 4.09 6.09 -1.87
CA ARG A 60 3.81 6.82 -3.11
C ARG A 60 2.37 7.31 -3.15
N ALA A 61 1.41 6.51 -2.70
CA ALA A 61 0.01 6.91 -2.61
C ALA A 61 -0.19 8.08 -1.63
N ALA A 62 0.48 8.09 -0.48
CA ALA A 62 0.49 9.23 0.45
C ALA A 62 0.96 10.52 -0.24
N GLN A 63 2.10 10.47 -0.92
CA GLN A 63 2.66 11.62 -1.64
C GLN A 63 1.72 12.14 -2.74
N LEU A 64 1.03 11.24 -3.45
CA LEU A 64 0.08 11.62 -4.50
C LEU A 64 -1.18 12.28 -3.94
N ARG A 65 -1.63 11.91 -2.73
CA ARG A 65 -2.77 12.56 -2.06
C ARG A 65 -2.45 13.97 -1.59
N VAL A 66 -1.21 14.25 -1.18
CA VAL A 66 -0.79 15.60 -0.75
C VAL A 66 -0.66 16.58 -1.93
N LYS A 67 -0.46 16.07 -3.15
CA LYS A 67 -0.30 16.88 -4.38
C LYS A 67 -1.61 17.16 -5.13
N GLY A 68 -2.74 16.66 -4.64
CA GLY A 68 -4.07 16.89 -5.21
C GLY A 68 -4.93 17.71 -4.26
#